data_AF-A0A183H4D5-F1
#
_entry.id   AF-A0A183H4D5-F1
#
_cell.length_a   1.000
_cell.length_b   1.000
_cell.length_c   1.000
_cell.angle_alpha   90.00
_cell.angle_beta   90.00
_cell.angle_gamma   90.00
#
_symmetry.space_group_name_H-M   'P 1'
#
loop_
_entity.id
_entity.type
_entity.pdbx_description
1 polymer ?
#
loop_
_entity_poly.entity_id
_entity_poly.type
_entity_poly.pdbx_seq_one_letter_code
_entity_poly.pdbx_strand_id
1 'polypeptide(L)'
;MWQKEKMECLFVETAKNVKYRRHMYIECIAVPNEIGEMAPIYFKKAIDDSEGEWVDNKKLVDLSKQNGDIRKVIPKGFSYFAIDFGLQPGYAHVIENEDRFPQNFAHEIIGGMIDLERRQWRMNESLTVEEQRANTAELKRLWESFD
;
A
#
# COMPACT_ATOMS: atom_id res chain seq x y z
N MET A 1 8.16 15.42 6.56
CA MET A 1 7.07 16.27 6.02
C MET A 1 5.74 15.97 6.69
N TRP A 2 5.12 14.82 6.40
CA TRP A 2 3.75 14.48 6.82
C TRP A 2 3.48 14.47 8.33
N GLN A 3 4.45 14.05 9.14
CA GLN A 3 4.32 14.11 10.59
C GLN A 3 4.09 15.54 11.12
N LYS A 4 4.69 16.58 10.50
CA LYS A 4 4.45 17.99 10.89
C LYS A 4 3.02 18.43 10.58
N GLU A 5 2.41 17.86 9.54
CA GLU A 5 1.04 18.08 9.11
C GLU A 5 0.02 17.20 9.88
N LYS A 6 0.46 16.45 10.90
CA LYS A 6 -0.36 15.47 11.65
C LYS A 6 -0.97 14.38 10.75
N MET A 7 -0.19 13.96 9.75
CA MET A 7 -0.49 12.84 8.88
C MET A 7 0.51 11.71 9.08
N GLU A 8 0.03 10.48 8.92
CA GLU A 8 0.78 9.25 8.95
C GLU A 8 0.93 8.71 7.52
N CYS A 9 2.06 8.05 7.21
CA CYS A 9 2.31 7.52 5.88
C CYS A 9 2.07 6.02 5.83
N LEU A 10 1.36 5.55 4.82
CA LEU A 10 1.26 4.14 4.47
C LEU A 10 2.08 3.91 3.21
N PHE A 11 3.09 3.05 3.29
CA PHE A 11 3.89 2.67 2.14
C PHE A 11 3.40 1.35 1.59
N VAL A 12 2.98 1.33 0.33
CA VAL A 12 2.37 0.17 -0.29
C VAL A 12 3.19 -0.28 -1.49
N GLU A 13 3.44 -1.58 -1.55
CA GLU A 13 4.10 -2.23 -2.67
C GLU A 13 3.25 -3.44 -3.12
N THR A 14 2.78 -3.40 -4.37
CA THR A 14 2.00 -4.49 -4.96
C THR A 14 2.73 -5.05 -6.19
N ALA A 15 3.37 -6.19 -6.03
CA ALA A 15 4.06 -6.89 -7.09
C ALA A 15 3.18 -8.05 -7.60
N LYS A 16 2.47 -7.83 -8.72
CA LYS A 16 1.64 -8.85 -9.37
C LYS A 16 2.17 -9.24 -10.74
N ASN A 17 2.01 -10.51 -11.10
CA ASN A 17 2.48 -11.08 -12.36
C ASN A 17 3.96 -10.75 -12.63
N VAL A 18 4.84 -11.05 -11.67
CA VAL A 18 6.28 -10.70 -11.72
C VAL A 18 6.96 -11.22 -12.99
N LYS A 19 6.44 -12.28 -13.61
CA LYS A 19 6.84 -12.79 -14.93
C LYS A 19 6.87 -11.74 -16.04
N TYR A 20 6.00 -10.73 -16.00
CA TYR A 20 5.94 -9.66 -17.01
C TYR A 20 6.91 -8.50 -16.75
N ARG A 21 7.66 -8.52 -15.63
CA ARG A 21 8.73 -7.55 -15.32
C ARG A 21 8.30 -6.09 -15.48
N ARG A 22 7.13 -5.75 -14.94
CA ARG A 22 6.65 -4.36 -14.89
C ARG A 22 7.55 -3.52 -13.98
N HIS A 23 7.54 -2.20 -14.18
CA HIS A 23 8.22 -1.29 -13.27
C HIS A 23 7.68 -1.42 -11.84
N MET A 24 8.60 -1.44 -10.89
CA MET A 24 8.28 -1.40 -9.47
C MET A 24 8.10 0.06 -9.05
N TYR A 25 7.08 0.31 -8.24
CA TYR A 25 6.89 1.56 -7.52
C TYR A 25 6.44 1.24 -6.10
N ILE A 26 6.82 2.09 -5.16
CA ILE A 26 6.30 2.08 -3.80
C ILE A 26 5.45 3.33 -3.69
N GLU A 27 4.18 3.13 -3.37
CA GLU A 27 3.23 4.22 -3.21
C GLU A 27 3.25 4.72 -1.77
N CYS A 28 3.32 6.04 -1.59
CA CYS A 28 3.21 6.68 -0.28
C CYS A 28 1.84 7.35 -0.18
N ILE A 29 0.98 6.81 0.68
CA ILE A 29 -0.36 7.33 0.92
C ILE A 29 -0.38 8.01 2.29
N ALA A 30 -0.50 9.33 2.31
CA ALA A 30 -0.64 10.09 3.55
C ALA A 30 -2.10 10.07 4.00
N VAL A 31 -2.33 9.69 5.26
CA VAL A 31 -3.65 9.63 5.89
C VAL A 31 -3.63 10.41 7.22
N PRO A 32 -4.78 10.88 7.73
CA PRO A 32 -4.83 11.45 9.07
C PRO A 32 -4.31 10.46 10.12
N ASN A 33 -3.62 10.94 11.16
CA ASN A 33 -3.03 10.09 12.19
C ASN A 33 -4.02 9.08 12.81
N GLU A 34 -5.26 9.50 13.07
CA GLU A 34 -6.32 8.65 13.62
C GLU A 34 -6.59 7.42 12.74
N ILE A 35 -6.55 7.60 11.42
CA ILE A 35 -6.72 6.52 10.44
C ILE A 35 -5.44 5.67 10.38
N GLY A 36 -4.28 6.30 10.44
CA GLY A 36 -2.97 5.62 10.47
C GLY A 36 -2.84 4.67 11.65
N GLU A 37 -3.29 5.07 12.85
CA GLU A 37 -3.27 4.23 14.06
C GLU A 37 -4.18 2.99 13.91
N MET A 38 -5.29 3.11 13.17
CA MET A 38 -6.20 1.99 12.92
C MET A 38 -5.76 1.10 11.74
N ALA A 39 -4.95 1.62 10.82
CA ALA A 39 -4.58 0.94 9.58
C ALA A 39 -4.04 -0.49 9.81
N PRO A 40 -3.16 -0.78 10.79
CA PRO A 40 -2.70 -2.14 11.03
C PRO A 40 -3.83 -3.13 11.30
N ILE A 41 -4.87 -2.74 12.04
CA ILE A 41 -6.00 -3.61 12.37
C ILE A 41 -6.83 -3.93 11.12
N TYR A 42 -7.11 -2.91 10.30
CA TYR A 42 -7.87 -3.06 9.06
C TYR A 42 -7.12 -3.90 8.03
N PHE A 43 -5.83 -3.61 7.80
CA PHE A 43 -5.01 -4.36 6.86
C PHE A 43 -4.81 -5.81 7.29
N LYS A 44 -4.61 -6.05 8.59
CA LYS A 44 -4.52 -7.41 9.13
C LYS A 44 -5.77 -8.23 8.79
N LYS A 45 -6.95 -7.68 9.10
CA LYS A 45 -8.22 -8.34 8.81
C LYS A 45 -8.43 -8.53 7.31
N ALA A 46 -8.20 -7.49 6.52
CA ALA A 46 -8.41 -7.55 5.07
C ALA A 46 -7.50 -8.59 4.40
N ILE A 47 -6.24 -8.71 4.83
CA ILE A 47 -5.32 -9.73 4.31
C ILE A 47 -5.82 -11.14 4.68
N ASP A 48 -6.21 -11.35 5.93
CA ASP A 48 -6.75 -12.64 6.39
C ASP A 48 -8.02 -13.05 5.60
N ASP A 49 -8.84 -12.07 5.21
CA ASP A 49 -10.10 -12.26 4.45
C ASP A 49 -9.90 -12.26 2.90
N SER A 50 -8.72 -11.91 2.38
CA SER A 50 -8.51 -11.61 0.94
C SER A 50 -8.48 -12.83 0.01
N GLU A 51 -8.01 -13.98 0.49
CA GLU A 51 -7.86 -15.21 -0.29
C GLU A 51 -8.65 -16.38 0.33
N GLY A 52 -8.75 -17.49 -0.42
CA GLY A 52 -9.51 -18.66 0.00
C GLY A 52 -9.03 -19.25 1.33
N GLU A 53 -9.90 -20.04 1.98
CA GLU A 53 -9.58 -20.71 3.25
C GLU A 53 -8.49 -21.80 3.11
N TRP A 54 -8.23 -22.25 1.88
CA TRP A 54 -7.26 -23.29 1.56
C TRP A 54 -6.16 -22.68 0.68
N VAL A 55 -5.17 -22.06 1.34
CA VAL A 55 -3.94 -21.52 0.73
C VAL A 55 -2.74 -22.29 1.27
N ASP A 56 -1.70 -22.43 0.46
CA ASP A 56 -0.48 -23.15 0.84
C ASP A 56 0.43 -22.30 1.73
N ASN A 57 0.45 -20.98 1.49
CA ASN A 57 1.24 -20.01 2.22
C ASN A 57 0.44 -19.35 3.34
N LYS A 58 1.14 -18.87 4.37
CA LYS A 58 0.50 -18.04 5.40
C LYS A 58 -0.02 -16.75 4.76
N LYS A 59 -1.31 -16.49 4.90
CA LYS A 59 -1.95 -15.27 4.38
C LYS A 59 -1.23 -14.02 4.87
N LEU A 60 -1.05 -13.89 6.18
CA LEU A 60 -0.37 -12.73 6.77
C LEU A 60 1.02 -13.11 7.30
N VAL A 61 2.03 -12.36 6.85
CA VAL A 61 3.36 -12.36 7.44
C VAL A 61 3.66 -11.00 8.07
N ASP A 62 4.01 -11.05 9.34
CA ASP A 62 4.42 -9.88 10.12
C ASP A 62 5.91 -9.58 9.86
N LEU A 63 6.18 -8.44 9.21
CA LEU A 63 7.53 -8.04 8.80
C LEU A 63 8.36 -7.54 9.99
N SER A 64 7.74 -7.15 11.11
CA SER A 64 8.45 -6.70 12.31
C SER A 64 9.39 -7.76 12.87
N LYS A 65 9.04 -9.04 12.69
CA LYS A 65 9.82 -10.20 13.13
C LYS A 65 11.08 -10.45 12.30
N GLN A 66 11.20 -9.79 11.13
CA GLN A 66 12.28 -9.98 10.17
C GLN A 66 13.02 -8.66 9.87
N ASN A 67 12.99 -7.72 10.81
CA ASN A 67 13.56 -6.38 10.70
C ASN A 67 13.01 -5.57 9.50
N GLY A 68 11.77 -5.83 9.07
CA GLY A 68 11.16 -5.15 7.94
C GLY A 68 11.66 -5.57 6.56
N ASP A 69 12.52 -6.60 6.47
CA ASP A 69 13.07 -7.00 5.18
C ASP A 69 12.17 -8.02 4.47
N ILE A 70 11.36 -7.53 3.54
CA ILE A 70 10.50 -8.36 2.69
C ILE A 70 11.26 -9.43 1.91
N ARG A 71 12.53 -9.18 1.54
CA ARG A 71 13.33 -10.11 0.73
C ARG A 71 13.72 -11.38 1.48
N LYS A 72 13.65 -11.35 2.81
CA LYS A 72 13.87 -12.53 3.67
C LYS A 72 12.61 -13.37 3.82
N VAL A 73 11.46 -12.79 3.55
CA VAL A 73 10.14 -13.40 3.76
C VAL A 73 9.59 -13.98 2.47
N ILE A 74 9.62 -13.18 1.39
CA ILE A 74 9.03 -13.54 0.12
C ILE A 74 10.13 -14.05 -0.83
N PRO A 75 10.04 -15.30 -1.31
CA PRO A 75 11.01 -15.81 -2.27
C PRO A 75 10.94 -15.07 -3.60
N LYS A 76 12.06 -15.05 -4.33
CA LYS A 76 12.12 -14.40 -5.64
C LYS A 76 11.17 -15.07 -6.64
N GLY A 77 10.44 -14.24 -7.40
CA GLY A 77 9.55 -14.70 -8.47
C GLY A 77 8.10 -14.90 -8.04
N PHE A 78 7.80 -14.79 -6.75
CA PHE A 78 6.42 -14.78 -6.23
C PHE A 78 5.80 -13.40 -6.37
N SER A 79 4.49 -13.38 -6.64
CA SER A 79 3.69 -12.17 -6.51
C SER A 79 3.37 -11.93 -5.04
N TYR A 80 3.38 -10.67 -4.62
CA TYR A 80 3.15 -10.29 -3.24
C TYR A 80 2.51 -8.92 -3.11
N PHE A 81 1.91 -8.72 -1.95
CA PHE A 81 1.44 -7.44 -1.44
C PHE A 81 2.21 -7.13 -0.15
N ALA A 82 2.66 -5.89 0.00
CA ALA A 82 3.34 -5.43 1.20
C ALA A 82 2.88 -4.03 1.58
N ILE A 83 2.80 -3.81 2.89
CA ILE A 83 2.46 -2.52 3.46
C ILE A 83 3.33 -2.26 4.69
N ASP A 84 3.87 -1.04 4.79
CA ASP A 84 4.54 -0.52 5.97
C ASP A 84 3.78 0.69 6.54
N PHE A 85 3.83 0.83 7.87
CA PHE A 85 3.12 1.87 8.62
C PHE A 85 4.14 2.91 9.09
N GLY A 86 4.32 3.95 8.29
CA GLY A 86 5.32 4.99 8.52
C GLY A 86 6.73 4.40 8.49
N LEU A 87 7.44 4.48 9.62
CA LEU A 87 8.76 3.87 9.79
C LEU A 87 8.70 2.47 10.40
N GLN A 88 7.51 1.99 10.78
CA GLN A 88 7.32 0.69 11.38
C GLN A 88 7.07 -0.36 10.29
N PRO A 89 7.79 -1.50 10.34
CA PRO A 89 7.49 -2.63 9.48
C PRO A 89 6.03 -3.06 9.63
N GLY A 90 5.34 -3.26 8.52
CA GLY A 90 3.95 -3.72 8.53
C GLY A 90 3.82 -5.19 8.16
N TYR A 91 3.03 -5.46 7.12
CA TYR A 91 2.63 -6.80 6.73
C TYR A 91 3.04 -7.10 5.30
N ALA A 92 3.29 -8.39 5.04
CA ALA A 92 3.42 -8.94 3.72
C ALA A 92 2.46 -10.12 3.52
N HIS A 93 2.03 -10.29 2.28
CA HIS A 93 1.14 -11.35 1.83
C HIS A 93 1.65 -11.90 0.50
N VAL A 94 1.84 -13.21 0.41
CA VAL A 94 2.13 -13.90 -0.86
C VAL A 94 0.83 -14.04 -1.62
N ILE A 95 0.77 -13.50 -2.84
CA ILE A 95 -0.42 -13.59 -3.70
C ILE A 95 -0.35 -14.92 -4.46
N GLU A 96 -1.24 -15.85 -4.15
CA GLU A 96 -1.31 -17.15 -4.83
C GLU A 96 -2.17 -17.07 -6.10
N ASN A 97 -3.31 -16.36 -6.02
CA ASN A 97 -4.21 -16.20 -7.16
C ASN A 97 -4.19 -14.76 -7.70
N GLU A 98 -3.31 -14.52 -8.68
CA GLU A 98 -3.12 -13.22 -9.32
C GLU A 98 -4.38 -12.66 -10.02
N ASP A 99 -5.30 -13.52 -10.45
CA ASP A 99 -6.52 -13.13 -11.14
C ASP A 99 -7.62 -12.67 -10.17
N ARG A 100 -7.65 -13.26 -8.96
CA ARG A 100 -8.64 -12.92 -7.92
C ARG A 100 -8.21 -11.76 -7.04
N PHE A 101 -6.92 -11.65 -6.75
CA PHE A 101 -6.43 -10.61 -5.86
C PHE A 101 -6.56 -9.22 -6.53
N PRO A 102 -7.22 -8.23 -5.93
CA PRO A 102 -7.43 -6.94 -6.57
C PRO A 102 -6.11 -6.16 -6.71
N GLN A 103 -5.94 -5.44 -7.83
CA GLN A 103 -4.76 -4.58 -8.03
C GLN A 103 -4.75 -3.40 -7.06
N ASN A 104 -5.94 -2.87 -6.75
CA ASN A 104 -6.15 -1.68 -5.91
C ASN A 104 -6.47 -2.07 -4.46
N PHE A 105 -5.96 -3.22 -3.99
CA PHE A 105 -6.29 -3.79 -2.67
C PHE A 105 -6.10 -2.78 -1.53
N ALA A 106 -4.95 -2.09 -1.49
CA ALA A 106 -4.69 -1.08 -0.49
C ALA A 106 -5.63 0.13 -0.61
N HIS A 107 -5.89 0.61 -1.82
CA HIS A 107 -6.79 1.75 -2.06
C HIS A 107 -8.22 1.45 -1.64
N GLU A 108 -8.69 0.20 -1.81
CA GLU A 108 -10.00 -0.25 -1.34
C GLU A 108 -10.10 -0.18 0.18
N ILE A 109 -9.09 -0.70 0.89
CA ILE A 109 -9.05 -0.69 2.36
C ILE A 109 -8.97 0.75 2.87
N ILE A 110 -8.03 1.54 2.35
CA ILE A 110 -7.83 2.93 2.75
C ILE A 110 -9.08 3.74 2.45
N GLY A 111 -9.60 3.67 1.23
CA GLY A 111 -10.83 4.36 0.84
C GLY A 111 -12.02 3.99 1.72
N GLY A 112 -12.13 2.73 2.15
CA GLY A 112 -13.12 2.29 3.14
C GLY A 112 -12.90 2.88 4.54
N MET A 113 -11.65 3.05 4.98
CA MET A 113 -11.33 3.68 6.27
C MET A 113 -11.67 5.17 6.32
N ILE A 114 -11.53 5.88 5.19
CA ILE A 114 -11.79 7.33 5.09
C ILE A 114 -13.15 7.67 4.47
N ASP A 115 -14.01 6.67 4.27
CA ASP A 115 -15.36 6.80 3.70
C ASP A 115 -15.40 7.52 2.34
N LEU A 116 -14.42 7.24 1.47
CA LEU A 116 -14.37 7.75 0.10
C LEU A 116 -15.33 7.01 -0.82
N GLU A 117 -15.84 7.72 -1.83
CA GLU A 117 -16.70 7.11 -2.83
C GLU A 117 -15.93 6.06 -3.65
N ARG A 118 -16.57 4.91 -3.90
CA ARG A 118 -15.99 3.79 -4.67
C ARG A 118 -15.37 4.21 -6.00
N ARG A 119 -15.91 5.23 -6.64
CA ARG A 119 -15.38 5.74 -7.91
C ARG A 119 -13.95 6.25 -7.77
N GLN A 120 -13.61 6.91 -6.66
CA GLN A 120 -12.34 7.61 -6.47
C GLN A 120 -11.15 6.68 -6.31
N TRP A 121 -11.34 5.45 -5.79
CA TRP A 121 -10.26 4.46 -5.63
C TRP A 121 -10.35 3.29 -6.62
N ARG A 122 -11.49 3.07 -7.28
CA ARG A 122 -11.63 2.07 -8.36
C ARG A 122 -11.25 2.61 -9.72
N MET A 123 -11.56 3.87 -10.00
CA MET A 123 -11.26 4.48 -11.29
C MET A 123 -10.21 5.56 -11.11
N ASN A 124 -9.02 5.28 -11.64
CA ASN A 124 -8.00 6.31 -11.76
C ASN A 124 -8.48 7.33 -12.79
N GLU A 125 -8.98 8.47 -12.31
CA GLU A 125 -9.29 9.59 -13.19
C GLU A 125 -7.99 10.12 -13.77
N SER A 126 -7.94 10.22 -15.10
CA SER A 126 -6.76 10.75 -15.78
C SER A 126 -6.73 12.26 -15.59
N LEU A 127 -5.79 12.73 -14.76
CA LEU A 127 -5.54 14.15 -14.57
C LEU A 127 -4.94 14.76 -15.83
N THR A 128 -5.30 16.01 -16.11
CA THR A 128 -4.68 16.80 -17.19
C THR A 128 -3.20 17.08 -16.88
N VAL A 129 -2.42 17.41 -17.92
CA VAL A 129 -0.98 17.71 -17.75
C VAL A 129 -0.79 18.96 -16.89
N GLU A 130 -1.67 19.93 -17.02
CA GLU A 130 -1.70 21.17 -16.23
C GLU A 130 -1.93 20.88 -14.74
N GLU A 131 -2.92 20.05 -14.40
CA GLU A 131 -3.20 19.64 -13.02
C GLU A 131 -2.03 18.84 -12.43
N GLN A 132 -1.45 17.92 -13.19
CA GLN A 132 -0.28 17.15 -12.73
C GLN A 132 0.92 18.06 -12.41
N ARG A 133 1.17 19.08 -13.25
CA ARG A 133 2.23 20.07 -13.00
C ARG A 133 1.93 20.91 -11.75
N ALA A 134 0.68 21.33 -11.56
CA ALA A 134 0.27 22.08 -10.38
C ALA A 134 0.48 21.27 -9.09
N ASN A 135 -0.01 20.01 -9.06
CA ASN A 135 0.15 19.12 -7.91
C ASN A 135 1.62 18.83 -7.61
N THR A 136 2.45 18.63 -8.65
CA THR A 136 3.89 18.41 -8.49
C THR A 136 4.59 19.64 -7.92
N ALA A 137 4.22 20.84 -8.37
CA ALA A 137 4.78 22.09 -7.87
C ALA A 137 4.41 22.33 -6.39
N GLU A 138 3.17 22.02 -6.02
CA GLU A 138 2.71 22.10 -4.63
C GLU A 138 3.48 21.12 -3.73
N LEU A 139 3.57 19.85 -4.15
CA LEU A 139 4.32 18.84 -3.41
C LEU A 139 5.80 19.23 -3.26
N LYS A 140 6.42 19.74 -4.32
CA LYS A 140 7.80 20.22 -4.29
C LYS A 140 7.99 21.32 -3.24
N ARG A 141 7.08 22.30 -3.20
CA ARG A 141 7.10 23.38 -2.20
C ARG A 141 7.00 22.84 -0.77
N LEU A 142 6.14 21.84 -0.53
CA LEU A 142 6.04 21.21 0.80
C LEU A 142 7.32 20.43 1.16
N TRP A 143 7.96 19.82 0.17
CA TRP A 143 9.15 19.00 0.32
C TRP A 143 10.45 19.80 0.51
N GLU A 144 10.53 21.04 0.00
CA GLU A 144 11.75 21.89 0.03
C GLU A 144 12.44 22.00 1.39
N SER A 145 11.71 21.94 2.49
CA SER A 145 12.29 22.02 3.84
C SER A 145 12.89 20.70 4.38
N PHE A 146 12.71 19.60 3.64
CA PHE A 146 13.13 18.25 4.00
C PHE A 146 14.08 17.61 2.97
N ASP A 147 14.31 18.27 1.85
CA ASP A 147 15.28 17.88 0.80
C ASP A 147 16.72 18.22 1.19
#